data_AF-A0AA86QZ86-F1
#
_entry.id   AF-A0AA86QZ86-F1
#
_cell.length_a   1.000
_cell.length_b   1.000
_cell.length_c   1.000
_cell.angle_alpha   90.00
_cell.angle_beta   90.00
_cell.angle_gamma   90.00
#
_symmetry.space_group_name_H-M   'P 1'
#
loop_
_entity.id
_entity.type
_entity.pdbx_description
1 polymer ?
#
loop_
_entity_poly.entity_id
_entity_poly.type
_entity_poly.pdbx_seq_one_letter_code
_entity_poly.pdbx_strand_id
1 'polypeptide(L)'
;MNIYELVQNLYQELCSPEAASDQIQVRSDDSQTIQQIQTMLANPIQRSVQLQSRKQGCFRWTEALHRKFCIICTALHWDQARPKYICRFLPELSPDVVASHLQKTRNELRNVGQRVPVPTCFQHDATFLRISEYWAQHQSRLSDSEIKALLTQ
;
A
#
# COMPACT_ATOMS: atom_id res chain seq x y z
N MET A 1 -24.99 -9.49 -23.53
CA MET A 1 -23.54 -9.23 -23.58
C MET A 1 -23.00 -9.37 -22.18
N ASN A 2 -22.20 -10.40 -21.94
CA ASN A 2 -21.77 -10.83 -20.60
C ASN A 2 -20.50 -10.07 -20.19
N ILE A 3 -20.41 -9.59 -18.94
CA ILE A 3 -19.22 -8.89 -18.41
C ILE A 3 -17.96 -9.75 -18.55
N TYR A 4 -18.09 -11.08 -18.50
CA TYR A 4 -16.98 -12.00 -18.71
C TYR A 4 -16.41 -11.96 -20.13
N GLU A 5 -17.24 -11.75 -21.16
CA GLU A 5 -16.77 -11.60 -22.55
C GLU A 5 -16.06 -10.25 -22.75
N LEU A 6 -16.51 -9.20 -22.06
CA LEU A 6 -15.86 -7.88 -22.12
C LEU A 6 -14.46 -7.92 -21.51
N VAL A 7 -14.30 -8.64 -20.40
CA VAL A 7 -13.01 -8.80 -19.71
C VAL A 7 -12.06 -9.71 -20.50
N GLN A 8 -12.57 -10.76 -21.15
CA GLN A 8 -11.77 -11.64 -22.01
C GLN A 8 -11.24 -10.90 -23.24
N ASN A 9 -12.07 -10.09 -23.91
CA ASN A 9 -11.62 -9.30 -25.06
C ASN A 9 -10.56 -8.24 -24.69
N LEU A 10 -10.73 -7.56 -23.55
CA LEU A 10 -9.72 -6.60 -23.05
C LEU A 10 -8.40 -7.27 -22.65
N TYR A 11 -8.46 -8.49 -22.10
CA TYR A 11 -7.25 -9.26 -21.80
C TYR A 11 -6.52 -9.73 -23.06
N GLN A 12 -7.26 -10.01 -24.13
CA GLN A 12 -6.69 -10.46 -25.40
C GLN A 12 -6.10 -9.30 -26.22
N GLU A 13 -6.66 -8.09 -26.10
CA GLU A 13 -6.07 -6.86 -26.66
C GLU A 13 -4.76 -6.45 -25.95
N LEU A 14 -4.66 -6.64 -24.63
CA LEU A 14 -3.49 -6.23 -23.86
C LEU A 14 -2.34 -7.26 -23.84
N CYS A 15 -2.56 -8.46 -24.38
CA CYS A 15 -1.62 -9.59 -24.29
C CYS A 15 -1.28 -10.24 -25.66
N SER A 16 -1.42 -9.50 -26.76
CA SER A 16 -0.95 -9.94 -28.08
C SER A 16 0.43 -9.33 -28.37
N PRO A 17 1.52 -10.12 -28.49
CA PRO A 17 2.88 -9.59 -28.63
C PRO A 17 3.24 -9.17 -30.07
N GLU A 18 2.27 -8.88 -30.93
CA GLU A 18 2.49 -8.70 -32.38
C GLU A 18 1.86 -7.43 -32.99
N ALA A 19 1.59 -6.40 -32.19
CA ALA A 19 1.17 -5.09 -32.70
C ALA A 19 1.95 -3.93 -32.05
N ALA A 20 3.26 -3.96 -32.22
CA ALA A 20 4.11 -2.77 -32.10
C ALA A 20 5.26 -2.87 -33.10
N SER A 21 4.92 -3.06 -34.38
CA SER A 21 5.84 -2.82 -35.50
C SER A 21 5.68 -1.36 -35.94
N ASP A 22 6.07 -0.45 -35.05
CA ASP A 22 6.37 0.92 -35.44
C ASP A 22 7.88 1.04 -35.57
N GLN A 23 8.31 1.44 -36.75
CA GLN A 23 9.68 1.48 -37.21
C GLN A 23 10.52 2.42 -36.33
N ILE A 24 11.27 1.86 -35.38
CA ILE A 24 12.42 2.54 -34.79
C ILE A 24 13.59 2.29 -35.74
N GLN A 25 13.88 3.27 -36.59
CA GLN A 25 15.12 3.29 -37.36
C GLN A 25 16.29 3.58 -36.40
N VAL A 26 16.84 2.52 -35.81
CA VAL A 26 17.99 2.59 -34.91
C VAL A 26 19.21 3.04 -35.73
N ARG A 27 19.70 4.23 -35.41
CA ARG A 27 20.99 4.72 -35.91
C ARG A 27 22.12 3.82 -35.38
N SER A 28 23.00 3.46 -36.30
CA SER A 28 24.12 2.53 -36.17
C SER A 28 25.23 3.02 -35.22
N ASP A 29 25.04 2.95 -33.91
CA ASP A 29 26.15 3.10 -32.94
C ASP A 29 26.08 2.22 -31.66
N ASP A 30 25.08 1.33 -31.53
CA ASP A 30 24.82 0.58 -30.27
C ASP A 30 25.14 -0.93 -30.30
N SER A 31 26.11 -1.36 -31.11
CA SER A 31 26.49 -2.78 -31.20
C SER A 31 27.00 -3.34 -29.86
N GLN A 32 27.54 -2.48 -28.97
CA GLN A 32 27.97 -2.87 -27.64
C GLN A 32 26.79 -3.11 -26.68
N THR A 33 25.74 -2.29 -26.78
CA THR A 33 24.53 -2.38 -25.94
C THR A 33 23.74 -3.67 -26.25
N ILE A 34 23.67 -4.04 -27.53
CA ILE A 34 22.98 -5.27 -27.97
C ILE A 34 23.75 -6.53 -27.52
N GLN A 35 25.08 -6.55 -27.63
CA GLN A 35 25.89 -7.67 -27.14
C GLN A 35 25.78 -7.82 -25.63
N GLN A 36 25.75 -6.72 -24.88
CA GLN A 36 25.62 -6.74 -23.42
C GLN A 36 24.25 -7.28 -22.96
N ILE A 37 23.17 -6.94 -23.67
CA ILE A 37 21.83 -7.50 -23.40
C ILE A 37 21.80 -9.00 -23.72
N GLN A 38 22.42 -9.44 -24.81
CA GLN A 38 22.50 -10.87 -25.17
C GLN A 38 23.33 -11.67 -24.15
N THR A 39 24.39 -11.10 -23.57
CA THR A 39 25.14 -11.76 -22.49
C THR A 39 24.34 -11.84 -21.19
N MET A 40 23.53 -10.82 -20.88
CA MET A 40 22.67 -10.80 -19.69
C MET A 40 21.48 -11.78 -19.76
N LEU A 41 21.08 -12.20 -20.96
CA LEU A 41 20.03 -13.21 -21.15
C LEU A 41 20.55 -14.65 -21.12
N ALA A 42 21.87 -14.85 -21.30
CA ALA A 42 22.48 -16.17 -21.39
C ALA A 42 22.75 -16.87 -20.03
N ASN A 43 22.62 -16.18 -18.89
CA ASN A 43 22.93 -16.75 -17.56
C ASN A 43 21.80 -16.53 -16.54
N PRO A 44 20.83 -17.46 -16.42
CA PRO A 44 19.75 -17.37 -15.44
C PRO A 44 20.22 -17.41 -13.98
N ILE A 45 21.39 -18.01 -13.73
CA ILE A 45 21.93 -18.28 -12.39
C ILE A 45 22.49 -17.00 -11.73
N GLN A 46 22.94 -16.01 -12.51
CA GLN A 46 23.45 -14.74 -11.96
C GLN A 46 22.35 -13.78 -11.49
N ARG A 47 21.09 -13.95 -11.94
CA ARG A 47 19.95 -13.16 -11.40
C ARG A 47 19.68 -13.46 -9.93
N SER A 48 19.94 -14.69 -9.50
CA SER A 48 19.62 -15.15 -8.14
C SER A 48 20.48 -14.46 -7.07
N VAL A 49 21.75 -14.17 -7.39
CA VAL A 49 22.73 -13.72 -6.38
C VAL A 49 22.73 -12.19 -6.21
N GLN A 50 22.37 -11.43 -7.24
CA GLN A 50 22.26 -9.96 -7.14
C GLN A 50 20.92 -9.45 -6.59
N LEU A 51 19.85 -10.25 -6.65
CA LEU A 51 18.58 -9.90 -6.00
C LEU A 51 18.55 -10.26 -4.50
N GLN A 52 19.43 -11.15 -4.04
CA GLN A 52 19.50 -11.56 -2.64
C GLN A 52 20.37 -10.65 -1.76
N SER A 53 21.13 -9.72 -2.34
CA SER A 53 22.08 -8.86 -1.62
C SER A 53 21.60 -7.42 -1.35
N ARG A 54 20.29 -7.12 -1.50
CA ARG A 54 19.76 -5.74 -1.33
C ARG A 54 18.58 -5.55 -0.36
N LYS A 55 18.32 -6.46 0.58
CA LYS A 55 17.19 -6.32 1.54
C LYS A 55 17.54 -6.42 3.03
N GLN A 56 18.78 -6.16 3.42
CA GLN A 56 19.04 -5.72 4.80
C GLN A 56 18.66 -4.24 4.90
N GLY A 57 17.48 -3.94 5.45
CA GLY A 57 17.00 -2.56 5.65
C GLY A 57 15.56 -2.27 5.19
N CYS A 58 14.79 -3.27 4.76
CA CYS A 58 13.38 -3.05 4.40
C CYS A 58 12.55 -2.73 5.67
N PHE A 59 11.87 -1.57 5.66
CA PHE A 59 10.95 -1.20 6.73
C PHE A 59 9.89 -2.29 6.95
N ARG A 60 9.59 -2.58 8.22
CA ARG A 60 8.60 -3.58 8.63
C ARG A 60 7.63 -2.99 9.65
N TRP A 61 6.34 -3.12 9.38
CA TRP A 61 5.30 -2.83 10.36
C TRP A 61 5.34 -3.87 11.48
N THR A 62 5.71 -3.44 12.69
CA THR A 62 5.53 -4.24 13.90
C THR A 62 4.07 -4.18 14.34
N GLU A 63 3.64 -5.15 15.14
CA GLU A 63 2.28 -5.16 15.69
C GLU A 63 1.97 -3.90 16.52
N ALA A 64 2.90 -3.50 17.39
CA ALA A 64 2.76 -2.29 18.20
C ALA A 64 2.62 -1.03 17.34
N LEU A 65 3.40 -0.91 16.27
CA LEU A 65 3.33 0.22 15.36
C LEU A 65 2.04 0.20 14.52
N HIS A 66 1.64 -0.99 14.06
CA HIS A 66 0.38 -1.18 13.35
C HIS A 66 -0.83 -0.81 14.22
N ARG A 67 -0.83 -1.21 15.50
CA ARG A 67 -1.86 -0.84 16.47
C ARG A 67 -1.97 0.67 16.61
N LYS A 68 -0.85 1.38 16.84
CA LYS A 68 -0.82 2.85 16.92
C LYS A 68 -1.37 3.49 15.65
N PHE A 69 -0.93 3.02 14.48
CA PHE A 69 -1.43 3.46 13.18
C PHE A 69 -2.96 3.30 13.07
N CYS A 70 -3.50 2.15 13.46
CA CYS A 70 -4.94 1.89 13.41
C CYS A 70 -5.71 2.77 14.39
N ILE A 71 -5.21 2.99 15.62
CA ILE A 71 -5.82 3.91 16.59
C ILE A 71 -5.96 5.31 15.97
N ILE A 72 -4.89 5.83 15.36
CA ILE A 72 -4.89 7.16 14.73
C ILE A 72 -5.90 7.21 13.58
N CYS A 73 -5.91 6.19 12.71
CA CYS A 73 -6.81 6.18 11.55
C CYS A 73 -8.28 6.08 11.96
N THR A 74 -8.61 5.25 12.94
CA THR A 74 -9.97 5.12 13.49
C THR A 74 -10.39 6.43 14.18
N ALA A 75 -9.50 7.05 14.95
CA ALA A 75 -9.80 8.32 15.63
C ALA A 75 -10.00 9.50 14.67
N LEU A 76 -9.36 9.47 13.50
CA LEU A 76 -9.51 10.48 12.45
C LEU A 76 -10.63 10.20 11.47
N HIS A 77 -11.23 9.01 11.50
CA HIS A 77 -11.98 8.41 10.40
C HIS A 77 -11.08 8.00 9.22
N TRP A 78 -11.27 6.77 8.73
CA TRP A 78 -10.45 6.20 7.67
C TRP A 78 -10.47 7.04 6.39
N ASP A 79 -11.59 7.65 6.02
CA ASP A 79 -11.69 8.49 4.81
C ASP A 79 -10.99 9.84 4.95
N GLN A 80 -10.84 10.36 6.17
CA GLN A 80 -10.19 11.64 6.43
C GLN A 80 -8.72 11.48 6.82
N ALA A 81 -8.28 10.27 7.20
CA ALA A 81 -6.89 9.98 7.49
C ALA A 81 -5.99 10.36 6.29
N ARG A 82 -4.95 11.17 6.53
CA ARG A 82 -3.97 11.57 5.51
C ARG A 82 -2.57 11.22 6.00
N PRO A 83 -1.67 10.71 5.14
CA PRO A 83 -0.33 10.29 5.57
C PRO A 83 0.44 11.39 6.31
N LYS A 84 0.46 12.62 5.77
CA LYS A 84 1.10 13.78 6.42
C LYS A 84 0.60 14.03 7.84
N TYR A 85 -0.69 13.79 8.10
CA TYR A 85 -1.27 14.00 9.42
C TYR A 85 -0.93 12.86 10.38
N ILE A 86 -0.96 11.61 9.91
CA ILE A 86 -0.58 10.44 10.70
C ILE A 86 0.88 10.53 11.14
N CYS A 87 1.78 10.98 10.25
CA CYS A 87 3.19 11.21 10.57
C CYS A 87 3.42 12.24 11.70
N ARG A 88 2.43 13.09 12.05
CA ARG A 88 2.53 13.98 13.23
C ARG A 88 2.49 13.21 14.55
N PHE A 89 1.93 11.99 14.55
CA PHE A 89 1.87 11.11 15.72
C PHE A 89 2.90 9.97 15.66
N LEU A 90 3.35 9.62 14.45
CA LEU A 90 4.38 8.61 14.18
C LEU A 90 5.55 9.26 13.41
N PRO A 91 6.34 10.15 14.06
CA PRO A 91 7.40 10.91 13.41
C PRO A 91 8.56 10.04 12.89
N GLU A 92 8.66 8.79 13.35
CA GLU A 92 9.63 7.81 12.88
C GLU A 92 9.32 7.27 11.47
N LEU A 93 8.14 7.56 10.92
CA LEU A 93 7.70 7.04 9.63
C LEU A 93 7.68 8.11 8.54
N SER A 94 8.13 7.73 7.35
CA SER A 94 7.97 8.57 6.17
C SER A 94 6.50 8.57 5.68
N PRO A 95 6.01 9.68 5.10
CA PRO A 95 4.67 9.75 4.53
C PRO A 95 4.37 8.67 3.49
N ASP A 96 5.38 8.24 2.72
CA ASP A 96 5.21 7.21 1.68
C ASP A 96 4.95 5.82 2.26
N VAL A 97 5.67 5.46 3.33
CA VAL A 97 5.46 4.21 4.08
C VAL A 97 4.04 4.18 4.65
N VAL A 98 3.60 5.29 5.26
CA VAL A 98 2.25 5.43 5.80
C VAL A 98 1.20 5.39 4.68
N ALA A 99 1.44 6.05 3.54
CA ALA A 99 0.52 6.07 2.41
C ALA A 99 0.29 4.66 1.84
N SER A 100 1.37 3.91 1.62
CA SER A 100 1.29 2.53 1.13
C SER A 100 0.49 1.63 2.09
N HIS A 101 0.73 1.76 3.39
CA HIS A 101 0.02 0.97 4.40
C HIS A 101 -1.45 1.37 4.51
N LEU A 102 -1.74 2.67 4.53
CA LEU A 102 -3.10 3.21 4.56
C LEU A 102 -3.93 2.76 3.37
N GLN A 103 -3.34 2.71 2.17
CA GLN A 103 -4.03 2.20 1.00
C GLN A 103 -4.42 0.72 1.16
N LYS A 104 -3.47 -0.12 1.61
CA LYS A 104 -3.74 -1.56 1.84
C LYS A 104 -4.84 -1.78 2.88
N THR A 105 -4.71 -1.13 4.04
CA THR A 105 -5.70 -1.29 5.12
C THR A 105 -7.08 -0.77 4.73
N ARG A 106 -7.18 0.36 3.99
CA ARG A 106 -8.49 0.82 3.48
C ARG A 106 -9.15 -0.19 2.56
N ASN A 107 -8.37 -0.84 1.68
CA ASN A 107 -8.91 -1.85 0.78
C ASN A 107 -9.46 -3.07 1.55
N GLU A 108 -8.77 -3.50 2.61
CA GLU A 108 -9.24 -4.57 3.50
C GLU A 108 -10.55 -4.17 4.21
N LEU A 109 -10.63 -2.92 4.67
CA LEU A 109 -11.79 -2.41 5.42
C LEU A 109 -13.00 -2.07 4.55
N ARG A 110 -12.83 -1.89 3.23
CA ARG A 110 -13.90 -1.49 2.31
C ARG A 110 -15.09 -2.47 2.31
N ASN A 111 -14.84 -3.73 2.66
CA ASN A 111 -15.85 -4.79 2.66
C ASN A 111 -16.54 -4.99 4.02
N VAL A 112 -16.18 -4.22 5.06
CA VAL A 112 -16.62 -4.48 6.45
C VAL A 112 -17.99 -3.85 6.76
N GLY A 113 -18.52 -2.97 5.91
CA GLY A 113 -19.88 -2.40 6.06
C GLY A 113 -20.12 -1.57 7.33
N GLN A 114 -19.09 -1.34 8.14
CA GLN A 114 -19.15 -0.58 9.38
C GLN A 114 -19.00 0.92 9.12
N ARG A 115 -19.68 1.73 9.94
CA ARG A 115 -19.61 3.20 9.90
C ARG A 115 -18.19 3.71 10.15
N VAL A 116 -17.51 3.15 11.14
CA VAL A 116 -16.08 3.35 11.37
C VAL A 116 -15.44 1.96 11.38
N PRO A 117 -14.85 1.53 10.26
CA PRO A 117 -14.35 0.17 10.17
C PRO A 117 -13.15 -0.03 11.10
N VAL A 118 -13.14 -1.13 11.85
CA VAL A 118 -12.00 -1.52 12.69
C VAL A 118 -11.39 -2.80 12.11
N PRO A 119 -10.06 -2.88 11.94
CA PRO A 119 -9.41 -4.12 11.52
C PRO A 119 -9.80 -5.29 12.41
N THR A 120 -10.02 -6.46 11.83
CA THR A 120 -10.57 -7.63 12.52
C THR A 120 -9.77 -8.01 13.77
N CYS A 121 -8.43 -7.86 13.72
CA CYS A 121 -7.54 -8.11 14.85
C CYS A 121 -7.77 -7.20 16.08
N PHE A 122 -8.49 -6.09 15.94
CA PHE A 122 -8.75 -5.11 17.00
C PHE A 122 -10.23 -4.92 17.34
N GLN A 123 -11.14 -5.74 16.80
CA GLN A 123 -12.58 -5.58 17.00
C GLN A 123 -13.02 -5.68 18.47
N HIS A 124 -12.25 -6.37 19.30
CA HIS A 124 -12.53 -6.54 20.73
C HIS A 124 -11.63 -5.68 21.64
N ASP A 125 -10.76 -4.84 21.07
CA ASP A 125 -9.88 -3.97 21.85
C ASP A 125 -10.69 -2.77 22.40
N ALA A 126 -10.65 -2.58 23.71
CA ALA A 126 -11.41 -1.55 24.43
C ALA A 126 -11.14 -0.13 23.90
N THR A 127 -9.93 0.14 23.40
CA THR A 127 -9.55 1.42 22.80
C THR A 127 -10.36 1.69 21.54
N PHE A 128 -10.50 0.68 20.68
CA PHE A 128 -11.21 0.80 19.41
C PHE A 128 -12.72 0.85 19.61
N LEU A 129 -13.25 0.12 20.60
CA LEU A 129 -14.65 0.21 21.03
C LEU A 129 -14.98 1.63 21.50
N ARG A 130 -14.15 2.20 22.37
CA ARG A 130 -14.32 3.58 22.86
C ARG A 130 -14.30 4.61 21.73
N ILE A 131 -13.39 4.48 20.77
CA ILE A 131 -13.33 5.39 19.61
C ILE A 131 -14.61 5.24 18.76
N SER A 132 -15.07 4.01 18.55
CA SER A 132 -16.28 3.72 17.75
C SER A 132 -17.54 4.30 18.41
N GLU A 133 -17.68 4.16 19.72
CA GLU A 133 -18.75 4.79 20.51
C GLU A 133 -18.70 6.32 20.43
N TYR A 134 -17.52 6.92 20.53
CA TYR A 134 -17.35 8.36 20.39
C TYR A 134 -17.87 8.86 19.03
N TRP A 135 -17.51 8.17 17.94
CA TRP A 135 -17.99 8.50 16.60
C TRP A 135 -19.50 8.35 16.44
N ALA A 136 -20.11 7.36 17.09
CA ALA A 136 -21.55 7.17 17.08
C ALA A 136 -22.28 8.39 17.70
N GLN A 137 -21.68 9.01 18.72
CA GLN A 137 -22.26 10.14 19.46
C GLN A 137 -21.95 11.50 18.81
N HIS A 138 -20.69 11.76 18.45
CA HIS A 138 -20.21 13.11 18.11
C HIS A 138 -20.05 13.35 16.61
N GLN A 139 -20.04 12.29 15.79
CA GLN A 139 -19.82 12.33 14.33
C GLN A 139 -18.62 13.18 13.89
N SER A 140 -17.62 13.32 14.75
CA SER A 140 -16.45 14.15 14.54
C SER A 140 -15.20 13.42 15.02
N ARG A 141 -14.05 13.86 14.50
CA ARG A 141 -12.75 13.29 14.87
C ARG A 141 -12.34 13.71 16.27
N LEU A 142 -11.58 12.84 16.94
CA LEU A 142 -10.97 13.16 18.22
C LEU A 142 -9.93 14.29 18.05
N SER A 143 -9.72 15.07 19.11
CA SER A 143 -8.68 16.10 19.16
C SER A 143 -7.27 15.49 19.21
N ASP A 144 -6.26 16.26 18.80
CA ASP A 144 -4.85 15.82 18.84
C ASP A 144 -4.40 15.39 20.24
N SER A 145 -4.90 16.04 21.29
CA SER A 145 -4.62 15.70 22.69
C SER A 145 -5.23 14.35 23.09
N GLU A 146 -6.46 14.09 22.68
CA GLU A 146 -7.12 12.81 22.96
C GLU A 146 -6.44 11.66 22.22
N ILE A 147 -6.11 11.85 20.94
CA ILE A 147 -5.37 10.86 20.16
C ILE A 147 -4.03 10.54 20.84
N LYS A 148 -3.29 11.55 21.29
CA LYS A 148 -2.03 11.33 22.02
C LYS A 148 -2.22 10.54 23.31
N ALA A 149 -3.28 10.82 24.08
CA ALA A 149 -3.59 10.08 25.31
C ALA A 149 -3.92 8.60 25.06
N LEU A 150 -4.50 8.27 23.90
CA LEU A 150 -4.77 6.87 23.52
C LEU A 150 -3.50 6.12 23.09
N LEU A 151 -2.47 6.82 22.60
CA LEU A 151 -1.21 6.21 22.14
C LEU A 151 -0.23 5.89 23.27
N THR A 152 -0.48 6.38 24.49
CA THR A 152 0.35 6.18 25.68
C THR A 152 -0.12 5.03 26.59
N GLN A 153 -1.23 4.38 26.24
CA GLN A 153 -1.78 3.20 26.93
C GLN A 153 -1.17 1.92 26.39
#